data_AF-A0A845TMS3-F1
#
_entry.id   AF-A0A845TMS3-F1
#
_cell.length_a   1.000
_cell.length_b   1.000
_cell.length_c   1.000
_cell.angle_alpha   90.00
_cell.angle_beta   90.00
_cell.angle_gamma   90.00
#
_symmetry.space_group_name_H-M   'P 1'
#
loop_
_entity.id
_entity.type
_entity.pdbx_description
1 polymer ?
#
loop_
_entity_poly.entity_id
_entity_poly.type
_entity_poly.pdbx_seq_one_letter_code
_entity_poly.pdbx_strand_id
1 'polypeptide(L)'
;MTSTPNQLLAVAESIFIGSKTECMHRAVISRAYYSTFHACKEYHVKLPRPGSVGTASGMHNQLISQLATPDPKLSIDAKLSSIALGKLLRSLCAQRVKSDYRILETVTQDETKRAIETARTIFSNIPA
;
A
#
# COMPACT_ATOMS: atom_id res chain seq x y z
N MET A 1 -8.51 -1.48 21.86
CA MET A 1 -8.92 -2.12 20.58
C MET A 1 -7.87 -1.76 19.53
N THR A 2 -7.33 -2.75 18.81
CA THR A 2 -6.35 -2.55 17.73
C THR A 2 -7.03 -2.69 16.38
N SER A 3 -6.80 -1.76 15.46
CA SER A 3 -7.34 -1.84 14.10
C SER A 3 -6.52 -2.80 13.23
N THR A 4 -7.18 -3.52 12.32
CA THR A 4 -6.53 -4.41 11.34
C THR A 4 -6.36 -3.73 9.98
N PRO A 5 -5.46 -4.22 9.11
CA PRO A 5 -5.35 -3.75 7.73
C PRO A 5 -6.69 -3.80 6.97
N ASN A 6 -7.45 -4.89 7.11
CA ASN A 6 -8.76 -5.04 6.47
C ASN A 6 -9.78 -4.00 6.95
N GLN A 7 -9.77 -3.68 8.25
CA GLN A 7 -10.65 -2.64 8.80
C GLN A 7 -10.29 -1.26 8.25
N LEU A 8 -9.00 -0.96 8.05
CA LEU A 8 -8.57 0.29 7.42
C LEU A 8 -9.02 0.39 5.96
N LEU A 9 -8.96 -0.72 5.20
CA LEU A 9 -9.47 -0.74 3.83
C LEU A 9 -10.99 -0.55 3.80
N ALA A 10 -11.74 -1.26 4.65
CA ALA A 10 -13.19 -1.11 4.73
C ALA A 10 -13.61 0.33 5.07
N VAL A 11 -12.87 1.01 5.95
CA VAL A 11 -13.09 2.44 6.24
C VAL A 11 -12.79 3.30 5.01
N ALA A 12 -11.69 3.03 4.28
CA ALA A 12 -11.38 3.77 3.06
C ALA A 12 -12.52 3.65 2.02
N GLU A 13 -13.07 2.44 1.84
CA GLU A 13 -14.20 2.17 0.95
C GLU A 13 -15.47 2.88 1.41
N SER A 14 -15.76 2.87 2.71
CA SER A 14 -16.92 3.58 3.27
C SER A 14 -16.82 5.09 3.04
N ILE A 15 -15.63 5.69 3.20
CA ILE A 15 -15.42 7.12 2.92
C ILE A 15 -15.58 7.38 1.42
N PHE A 16 -15.07 6.50 0.56
CA PHE A 16 -15.16 6.64 -0.90
C PHE A 16 -16.61 6.64 -1.40
N ILE A 17 -17.47 5.77 -0.86
CA ILE A 17 -18.89 5.72 -1.23
C ILE A 17 -19.58 7.07 -0.96
N GLY A 18 -19.20 7.76 0.12
CA GLY A 18 -19.76 9.05 0.51
C GLY A 18 -18.95 10.28 0.05
N SER A 19 -17.86 10.11 -0.69
CA SER A 19 -16.92 11.21 -0.93
C SER A 19 -17.49 12.25 -1.89
N LYS A 20 -17.60 13.50 -1.41
CA LYS A 20 -18.08 14.65 -2.21
C LYS A 20 -17.07 15.79 -2.34
N THR A 21 -15.98 15.71 -1.57
CA THR A 21 -14.98 16.78 -1.49
C THR A 21 -13.58 16.24 -1.69
N GLU A 22 -12.69 17.12 -2.14
CA GLU A 22 -11.27 16.84 -2.31
C GLU A 22 -10.61 16.37 -1.01
N CYS A 23 -11.00 16.94 0.14
CA CYS A 23 -10.53 16.49 1.46
C CYS A 23 -10.90 15.03 1.75
N MET A 24 -12.09 14.59 1.36
CA MET A 24 -12.50 13.18 1.52
C MET A 24 -11.68 12.27 0.61
N HIS A 25 -11.41 12.69 -0.63
CA HIS A 25 -10.52 11.96 -1.55
C HIS A 25 -9.13 11.74 -0.93
N ARG A 26 -8.54 12.78 -0.34
CA ARG A 26 -7.26 12.65 0.38
C ARG A 26 -7.33 11.65 1.52
N ALA A 27 -8.40 11.71 2.33
CA ALA A 27 -8.61 10.79 3.44
C ALA A 27 -8.70 9.33 2.95
N VAL A 28 -9.42 9.08 1.85
CA VAL A 28 -9.52 7.74 1.24
C VAL A 28 -8.14 7.22 0.85
N ILE A 29 -7.35 7.99 0.09
CA ILE A 29 -6.00 7.57 -0.36
C ILE A 29 -5.09 7.28 0.84
N SER A 30 -5.12 8.12 1.87
CA SER A 30 -4.34 7.92 3.09
C SER A 30 -4.68 6.59 3.77
N ARG A 31 -5.98 6.28 3.96
CA ARG A 31 -6.41 5.01 4.58
C ARG A 31 -6.11 3.80 3.69
N ALA A 32 -6.32 3.91 2.38
CA ALA A 32 -5.96 2.87 1.41
C ALA A 32 -4.46 2.55 1.48
N TYR A 33 -3.60 3.57 1.54
CA TYR A 33 -2.16 3.37 1.70
C TYR A 33 -1.80 2.71 3.03
N TYR A 34 -2.28 3.22 4.16
CA TYR A 34 -1.90 2.62 5.46
C TYR A 34 -2.44 1.19 5.62
N SER A 35 -3.63 0.89 5.11
CA SER A 35 -4.15 -0.49 5.09
C SER A 35 -3.19 -1.44 4.37
N THR A 36 -2.76 -1.07 3.17
CA THR A 36 -1.88 -1.90 2.33
C THR A 36 -0.45 -1.93 2.85
N PHE A 37 0.05 -0.84 3.42
CA PHE A 37 1.36 -0.81 4.08
C PHE A 37 1.43 -1.84 5.21
N HIS A 38 0.41 -1.87 6.08
CA HIS A 38 0.38 -2.82 7.19
C HIS A 38 0.19 -4.26 6.70
N ALA A 39 -0.70 -4.51 5.74
CA ALA A 39 -0.88 -5.85 5.15
C ALA A 39 0.40 -6.38 4.48
N CYS A 40 1.06 -5.55 3.67
CA CYS A 40 2.33 -5.89 3.04
C CYS A 40 3.46 -6.10 4.07
N LYS A 41 3.46 -5.34 5.17
CA LYS A 41 4.43 -5.52 6.26
C LYS A 41 4.21 -6.86 6.98
N GLU A 42 2.96 -7.22 7.26
CA GLU A 42 2.60 -8.51 7.85
C GLU A 42 3.02 -9.67 6.95
N TYR A 43 2.76 -9.58 5.64
CA TYR A 43 3.25 -10.55 4.66
C TYR A 43 4.79 -10.65 4.68
N HIS A 44 5.48 -9.51 4.62
CA HIS A 44 6.94 -9.47 4.58
C HIS A 44 7.59 -10.11 5.81
N VAL A 45 7.06 -9.86 7.00
CA VAL A 45 7.55 -10.44 8.26
C VAL A 45 7.38 -11.96 8.31
N LYS A 46 6.37 -12.51 7.62
CA LYS A 46 6.15 -13.96 7.52
C LYS A 46 7.06 -14.67 6.53
N LEU A 47 7.77 -13.93 5.67
CA LEU A 47 8.73 -14.54 4.75
C LEU A 47 9.88 -15.18 5.54
N PRO A 48 10.38 -16.35 5.12
CA PRO A 48 11.49 -17.02 5.81
C PRO A 48 12.80 -16.22 5.74
N ARG A 49 12.90 -15.31 4.76
CA ARG A 49 14.05 -14.42 4.56
C ARG A 49 13.55 -13.06 4.09
N PRO A 50 13.97 -11.95 4.73
CA PRO A 50 13.63 -10.63 4.25
C PRO A 50 14.39 -10.31 2.96
N GLY A 51 13.75 -9.59 2.04
CA GLY A 51 14.44 -8.96 0.92
C GLY A 51 15.39 -7.84 1.36
N SER A 52 16.13 -7.30 0.38
CA SER A 52 17.17 -6.30 0.62
C SER A 52 16.62 -4.87 0.66
N VAL A 53 17.12 -4.08 1.62
CA VAL A 53 16.85 -2.64 1.70
C VAL A 53 17.71 -1.82 0.73
N GLY A 54 18.83 -2.37 0.25
CA GLY A 54 19.81 -1.62 -0.54
C GLY A 54 20.21 -0.31 0.16
N THR A 55 20.03 0.82 -0.53
CA THR A 55 20.29 2.17 -0.02
C THR A 55 19.02 2.89 0.46
N ALA A 56 17.88 2.21 0.54
CA ALA A 56 16.61 2.82 0.89
C ALA A 56 16.59 3.28 2.36
N SER A 57 16.07 4.50 2.59
CA SER A 57 15.92 5.10 3.92
C SER A 57 14.46 5.41 4.24
N GLY A 58 14.13 5.33 5.53
CA GLY A 58 12.77 5.49 6.03
C GLY A 58 11.90 4.24 5.84
N MET A 59 11.01 4.00 6.80
CA MET A 59 10.28 2.73 6.92
C MET A 59 9.45 2.35 5.69
N HIS A 60 8.89 3.35 4.99
CA HIS A 60 8.06 3.12 3.80
C HIS A 60 8.91 2.66 2.61
N ASN A 61 9.99 3.37 2.31
CA ASN A 61 10.87 3.01 1.21
C ASN A 61 11.63 1.71 1.50
N GLN A 62 12.00 1.47 2.75
CA GLN A 62 12.63 0.21 3.16
C GLN A 62 11.71 -0.98 2.87
N LEU A 63 10.45 -0.97 3.35
CA LEU A 63 9.52 -2.06 3.06
C LEU A 63 9.31 -2.24 1.55
N ILE A 64 9.09 -1.15 0.82
CA ILE A 64 8.92 -1.21 -0.64
C ILE A 64 10.17 -1.80 -1.32
N SER A 65 11.37 -1.44 -0.88
CA SER A 65 12.63 -1.95 -1.43
C SER A 65 12.80 -3.44 -1.15
N GLN A 66 12.52 -3.87 0.09
CA GLN A 66 12.61 -5.27 0.47
C GLN A 66 11.61 -6.13 -0.31
N LEU A 67 10.39 -5.62 -0.54
CA LEU A 67 9.40 -6.29 -1.38
C LEU A 67 9.85 -6.38 -2.84
N ALA A 68 10.41 -5.29 -3.39
CA ALA A 68 10.90 -5.23 -4.76
C ALA A 68 12.19 -6.03 -4.99
N THR A 69 12.92 -6.37 -3.93
CA THR A 69 14.22 -7.07 -3.98
C THR A 69 14.19 -8.30 -3.07
N PRO A 70 13.34 -9.30 -3.36
CA PRO A 70 13.19 -10.48 -2.52
C PRO A 70 14.49 -11.30 -2.46
N ASP A 71 14.70 -12.04 -1.36
CA ASP A 71 15.86 -12.90 -1.20
C ASP A 71 15.91 -13.98 -2.32
N PRO A 72 17.08 -14.23 -2.94
CA PRO A 72 17.22 -15.17 -4.04
C PRO A 72 16.91 -16.62 -3.65
N LYS A 73 16.81 -16.96 -2.37
CA LYS A 73 16.44 -18.30 -1.86
C LYS A 73 14.94 -18.47 -1.62
N LEU A 74 14.13 -17.44 -1.80
CA LEU A 74 12.66 -17.59 -1.78
C LEU A 74 12.18 -18.41 -2.99
N SER A 75 11.02 -19.06 -2.82
CA SER A 75 10.33 -19.73 -3.92
C SER A 75 9.99 -18.73 -5.03
N ILE A 76 9.80 -19.23 -6.26
CA ILE A 76 9.45 -18.38 -7.39
C ILE A 76 8.14 -17.61 -7.13
N ASP A 77 7.13 -18.28 -6.58
CA ASP A 77 5.84 -17.66 -6.27
C ASP A 77 5.97 -16.55 -5.22
N ALA A 78 6.70 -16.80 -4.13
CA ALA A 78 6.91 -15.79 -3.09
C ALA A 78 7.67 -14.56 -3.63
N LYS A 79 8.63 -14.77 -4.55
CA LYS A 79 9.33 -13.66 -5.23
C LYS A 79 8.38 -12.85 -6.10
N LEU A 80 7.58 -13.52 -6.94
CA LEU A 80 6.63 -12.86 -7.83
C LEU A 80 5.59 -12.06 -7.03
N SER A 81 5.01 -12.64 -6.00
CA SER A 81 4.09 -11.94 -5.08
C SER A 81 4.79 -10.76 -4.41
N SER A 82 5.99 -10.94 -3.85
CA SER A 82 6.75 -9.87 -3.21
C SER A 82 7.00 -8.68 -4.15
N ILE A 83 7.47 -8.96 -5.38
CA ILE A 83 7.76 -7.93 -6.38
C ILE A 83 6.47 -7.19 -6.80
N ALA A 84 5.38 -7.93 -7.03
CA ALA A 84 4.09 -7.35 -7.38
C ALA A 84 3.58 -6.40 -6.28
N LEU A 85 3.64 -6.84 -5.02
CA LEU A 85 3.27 -6.04 -3.86
C LEU A 85 4.14 -4.78 -3.74
N GLY A 86 5.46 -4.90 -3.94
CA GLY A 86 6.38 -3.75 -3.92
C GLY A 86 6.04 -2.71 -4.99
N LYS A 87 5.70 -3.14 -6.21
CA LYS A 87 5.30 -2.23 -7.30
C LYS A 87 4.00 -1.50 -6.99
N LEU A 88 2.98 -2.21 -6.54
CA LEU A 88 1.66 -1.64 -6.22
C LEU A 88 1.75 -0.69 -5.02
N LEU A 89 2.47 -1.09 -3.96
CA LEU A 89 2.66 -0.27 -2.76
C LEU A 89 3.44 1.02 -3.06
N ARG A 90 4.43 0.96 -3.97
CA ARG A 90 5.14 2.17 -4.44
C ARG A 90 4.20 3.17 -5.11
N SER A 91 3.28 2.70 -5.95
CA SER A 91 2.26 3.54 -6.58
C SER A 91 1.38 4.24 -5.53
N LEU A 92 0.84 3.47 -4.58
CA LEU A 92 0.03 4.04 -3.48
C LEU A 92 0.82 5.00 -2.59
N CYS A 93 2.10 4.72 -2.33
CA CYS A 93 2.95 5.61 -1.55
C CYS A 93 3.09 6.98 -2.22
N ALA A 94 3.26 7.03 -3.55
CA ALA A 94 3.32 8.28 -4.29
C ALA A 94 1.98 9.05 -4.23
N GLN A 95 0.86 8.35 -4.40
CA GLN A 95 -0.48 8.95 -4.26
C GLN A 95 -0.69 9.48 -2.85
N ARG A 96 -0.24 8.75 -1.83
CA ARG A 96 -0.32 9.16 -0.42
C ARG A 96 0.54 10.39 -0.12
N VAL A 97 1.72 10.51 -0.72
CA VAL A 97 2.55 11.71 -0.57
C VAL A 97 1.82 12.93 -1.15
N LYS A 98 1.19 12.79 -2.32
CA LYS A 98 0.34 13.83 -2.89
C LYS A 98 -0.84 14.17 -1.97
N SER A 99 -1.58 13.16 -1.49
CA SER A 99 -2.76 13.36 -0.65
C SER A 99 -2.47 14.01 0.68
N ASP A 100 -1.39 13.58 1.37
CA ASP A 100 -1.17 13.96 2.76
C ASP A 100 -0.31 15.22 2.90
N TYR A 101 0.56 15.50 1.92
CA TYR A 101 1.58 16.56 2.06
C TYR A 101 1.50 17.66 1.01
N ARG A 102 0.89 17.42 -0.15
CA ARG A 102 0.85 18.38 -1.25
C ARG A 102 -0.51 19.06 -1.32
N ILE A 103 -0.75 19.97 -0.39
CA ILE A 103 -2.05 20.65 -0.23
C ILE A 103 -2.43 21.54 -1.42
N LEU A 104 -1.45 22.03 -2.18
CA LEU A 104 -1.67 22.85 -3.38
C LEU A 104 -1.94 22.00 -4.64
N GLU A 105 -1.81 20.68 -4.58
CA GLU A 105 -2.11 19.79 -5.71
C GLU A 105 -3.47 19.10 -5.50
N THR A 106 -4.42 19.26 -6.42
CA THR A 106 -5.75 18.63 -6.33
C THR A 106 -5.70 17.10 -6.46
N VAL A 107 -6.37 16.40 -5.55
CA VAL A 107 -6.67 14.95 -5.64
C VAL A 107 -8.05 14.71 -6.25
N THR A 108 -8.10 14.04 -7.39
CA THR A 108 -9.35 13.80 -8.12
C THR A 108 -10.08 12.54 -7.63
N GLN A 109 -11.37 12.46 -7.95
CA GLN A 109 -12.17 11.26 -7.68
C GLN A 109 -11.59 10.03 -8.42
N ASP A 110 -11.10 10.21 -9.64
CA ASP A 110 -10.49 9.12 -10.42
C ASP A 110 -9.18 8.62 -9.81
N GLU A 111 -8.33 9.53 -9.31
CA GLU A 111 -7.12 9.13 -8.57
C GLU A 111 -7.47 8.32 -7.32
N THR A 112 -8.54 8.73 -6.64
CA THR A 112 -9.05 8.05 -5.44
C THR A 112 -9.61 6.67 -5.78
N LYS A 113 -10.39 6.55 -6.85
CA LYS A 113 -10.90 5.26 -7.35
C LYS A 113 -9.75 4.30 -7.67
N ARG A 114 -8.73 4.78 -8.40
CA ARG A 114 -7.53 3.98 -8.69
C ARG A 114 -6.78 3.54 -7.44
N ALA A 115 -6.73 4.38 -6.40
CA ALA A 115 -6.10 4.01 -5.14
C ALA A 115 -6.85 2.85 -4.45
N ILE A 116 -8.19 2.88 -4.43
CA ILE A 116 -9.02 1.78 -3.90
C ILE A 116 -8.83 0.49 -4.71
N GLU A 117 -8.84 0.57 -6.04
CA GLU A 117 -8.62 -0.58 -6.92
C GLU A 117 -7.21 -1.18 -6.72
N THR A 118 -6.20 -0.33 -6.57
CA THR A 118 -4.83 -0.75 -6.28
C THR A 118 -4.75 -1.43 -4.92
N ALA A 119 -5.43 -0.89 -3.91
CA ALA A 119 -5.46 -1.49 -2.58
C ALA A 119 -6.12 -2.86 -2.61
N ARG A 120 -7.28 -3.01 -3.26
CA ARG A 120 -7.93 -4.32 -3.45
C ARG A 120 -7.00 -5.33 -4.13
N THR A 121 -6.31 -4.90 -5.18
CA THR A 121 -5.35 -5.73 -5.91
C THR A 121 -4.21 -6.21 -5.00
N ILE A 122 -3.72 -5.34 -4.11
CA ILE A 122 -2.72 -5.73 -3.10
C ILE A 122 -3.25 -6.84 -2.20
N PHE A 123 -4.45 -6.66 -1.62
CA PHE A 123 -5.04 -7.67 -0.74
C PHE A 123 -5.28 -9.01 -1.44
N SER A 124 -5.69 -9.00 -2.72
CA SER A 124 -5.84 -10.22 -3.52
C SER A 124 -4.50 -10.90 -3.85
N ASN A 125 -3.39 -10.15 -3.87
CA ASN A 125 -2.05 -10.67 -4.18
C ASN A 125 -1.27 -11.12 -2.94
N ILE A 126 -1.80 -10.91 -1.73
CA ILE A 126 -1.21 -11.44 -0.51
C ILE A 126 -1.62 -12.91 -0.40
N PRO A 127 -0.66 -13.86 -0.43
CA PRO A 127 -0.96 -15.28 -0.22
C PRO A 127 -1.57 -15.51 1.17
N ALA A 128 -2.48 -16.49 1.25
CA ALA A 128 -3.14 -16.90 2.50
C ALA A 128 -2.15 -17.38 3.57
#